data_AF-A0A438IQR7-F1
#
_entry.id   AF-A0A438IQR7-F1
#
_cell.length_a   1.000
_cell.length_b   1.000
_cell.length_c   1.000
_cell.angle_alpha   90.00
_cell.angle_beta   90.00
_cell.angle_gamma   90.00
#
_symmetry.space_group_name_H-M   'P 1'
#
loop_
_entity.id
_entity.type
_entity.pdbx_description
1 polymer ?
#
loop_
_entity_poly.entity_id
_entity_poly.type
_entity_poly.pdbx_seq_one_letter_code
_entity_poly.pdbx_strand_id
1 'polypeptide(L)'
;MVLRGGRSRFVVESKWFEIEIEESGGSLKGCIWERSRGFESWIRFGEASLRCLLEGVETCCREVDDQRWAIEWLEGNRKFRMERRLNKAGRFILCSVRDMEAKRYSIIFPEGKG
;
A
#
# COMPACT_ATOMS: atom_id res chain seq x y z
N MET A 1 -3.43 -29.47 -0.12
CA MET A 1 -4.25 -28.25 -0.33
C MET A 1 -3.58 -27.15 0.46
N VAL A 2 -2.82 -26.28 -0.21
CA VAL A 2 -2.01 -25.24 0.45
C VAL A 2 -2.96 -24.14 0.89
N LEU A 3 -2.87 -23.70 2.15
CA LEU A 3 -3.52 -22.46 2.61
C LEU A 3 -2.95 -21.32 1.76
N ARG A 4 -3.67 -20.90 0.73
CA ARG A 4 -3.28 -19.77 -0.13
C ARG A 4 -3.70 -18.50 0.59
N GLY A 5 -2.83 -18.04 1.45
CA GLY A 5 -3.00 -16.86 2.28
C GLY A 5 -1.74 -16.64 3.10
N GLY A 6 -1.61 -15.45 3.66
CA GLY A 6 -0.40 -15.11 4.38
C GLY A 6 -0.59 -13.86 5.20
N ARG A 7 0.13 -13.81 6.31
CA ARG A 7 0.20 -12.63 7.15
C ARG A 7 1.65 -12.27 7.36
N SER A 8 1.97 -11.00 7.17
CA SER A 8 3.29 -10.46 7.43
C SER A 8 3.17 -9.20 8.28
N ARG A 9 4.13 -9.01 9.18
CA ARG A 9 4.24 -7.82 10.02
C ARG A 9 5.64 -7.28 9.92
N PHE A 10 5.75 -5.97 9.77
CA PHE A 10 7.04 -5.30 9.70
C PHE A 10 6.91 -3.89 10.26
N VAL A 11 8.05 -3.33 10.65
CA VAL A 11 8.16 -1.99 11.22
C VAL A 11 9.05 -1.18 10.30
N VAL A 12 8.62 0.04 9.98
CA VAL A 12 9.43 1.02 9.27
C VAL A 12 9.38 2.31 10.07
N GLU A 13 10.54 2.75 10.55
CA GLU A 13 10.67 3.88 11.47
C GLU A 13 9.76 3.73 12.71
N SER A 14 8.79 4.63 12.88
CA SER A 14 7.84 4.68 14.01
C SER A 14 6.46 4.09 13.68
N LYS A 15 6.33 3.42 12.52
CA LYS A 15 5.08 2.84 12.02
C LYS A 15 5.18 1.32 11.96
N TRP A 16 4.11 0.65 12.35
CA TRP A 16 3.99 -0.80 12.20
C TRP A 16 2.93 -1.13 11.14
N PHE A 17 3.27 -2.07 10.28
CA PHE A 17 2.41 -2.52 9.20
C PHE A 17 2.05 -3.99 9.38
N GLU A 18 0.81 -4.31 9.01
CA GLU A 18 0.34 -5.69 8.93
C GLU A 18 -0.32 -5.89 7.57
N ILE A 19 0.21 -6.85 6.80
CA ILE A 19 -0.36 -7.28 5.54
C ILE A 19 -1.02 -8.63 5.77
N GLU A 20 -2.28 -8.73 5.40
CA GLU A 20 -3.05 -9.96 5.45
C GLU A 20 -3.62 -10.24 4.06
N ILE A 21 -3.44 -11.47 3.58
CA ILE A 21 -3.93 -11.95 2.29
C ILE A 21 -4.69 -13.24 2.52
N GLU A 22 -5.89 -13.31 1.97
CA GLU A 22 -6.79 -14.44 2.03
C GLU A 22 -7.25 -14.82 0.61
N GLU A 23 -7.22 -16.11 0.27
CA GLU A 23 -7.93 -16.63 -0.91
C GLU A 23 -9.33 -17.08 -0.50
N SER A 24 -10.35 -16.49 -1.11
CA SER A 24 -11.75 -16.87 -0.89
C SER A 24 -12.48 -16.92 -2.22
N GLY A 25 -13.12 -18.06 -2.51
CA GLY A 25 -13.92 -18.22 -3.74
C GLY A 25 -13.11 -18.09 -5.04
N GLY A 26 -11.83 -18.50 -5.01
CA GLY A 26 -10.93 -18.43 -6.18
C GLY A 26 -10.35 -17.05 -6.47
N SER A 27 -10.53 -16.07 -5.58
CA SER A 27 -9.96 -14.72 -5.71
C SER A 27 -9.17 -14.34 -4.46
N LEU A 28 -8.03 -13.68 -4.68
CA LEU A 28 -7.22 -13.10 -3.61
C LEU A 28 -7.77 -11.75 -3.17
N LYS A 29 -7.88 -11.58 -1.86
CA LYS A 29 -8.18 -10.31 -1.20
C LYS A 29 -7.14 -10.07 -0.13
N GLY A 30 -6.82 -8.82 0.11
CA GLY A 30 -5.94 -8.48 1.21
C GLY A 30 -6.22 -7.12 1.83
N CYS A 31 -5.60 -6.93 2.98
CA CYS A 31 -5.64 -5.70 3.76
C CYS A 31 -4.22 -5.30 4.12
N ILE A 32 -3.91 -4.02 4.00
CA ILE A 32 -2.70 -3.43 4.60
C ILE A 32 -3.15 -2.50 5.70
N TRP A 33 -2.72 -2.79 6.92
CA TRP A 33 -2.89 -1.92 8.08
C TRP A 33 -1.62 -1.12 8.29
N GLU A 34 -1.76 0.19 8.49
CA GLU A 34 -0.74 1.09 8.99
C GLU A 34 -1.16 1.54 10.38
N ARG A 35 -0.25 1.46 11.34
CA ARG A 35 -0.51 2.01 12.67
C ARG A 35 0.71 2.71 13.23
N SER A 36 0.46 3.74 14.02
CA SER A 36 1.46 4.49 14.78
C SER A 36 0.86 5.02 16.07
N ARG A 37 1.62 5.82 16.83
CA ARG A 37 1.16 6.36 18.12
C ARG A 37 -0.09 7.23 17.95
N GLY A 38 -1.26 6.65 18.28
CA GLY A 38 -2.56 7.31 18.22
C GLY A 38 -3.22 7.36 16.84
N PHE A 39 -2.71 6.60 15.86
CA PHE A 39 -3.25 6.57 14.50
C PHE A 39 -3.30 5.14 13.95
N GLU A 40 -4.42 4.81 13.30
CA GLU A 40 -4.62 3.56 12.55
C GLU A 40 -5.31 3.91 11.23
N SER A 41 -4.78 3.38 10.14
CA SER A 41 -5.38 3.44 8.82
C SER A 41 -5.20 2.10 8.11
N TRP A 42 -6.02 1.83 7.11
CA TRP A 42 -5.90 0.62 6.32
C TRP A 42 -6.49 0.80 4.92
N ILE A 43 -6.05 -0.06 4.01
CA ILE A 43 -6.63 -0.20 2.67
C ILE A 43 -6.92 -1.68 2.40
N ARG A 44 -8.00 -1.95 1.66
CA ARG A 44 -8.32 -3.29 1.13
C ARG A 44 -8.08 -3.31 -0.37
N PHE A 45 -7.50 -4.40 -0.83
CA PHE A 45 -7.13 -4.63 -2.22
C PHE A 45 -7.53 -6.04 -2.67
N GLY A 46 -7.78 -6.22 -3.96
CA GLY A 46 -7.92 -7.50 -4.62
C GLY A 46 -6.64 -7.90 -5.35
N GLU A 47 -6.71 -8.99 -6.11
CA GLU A 47 -5.57 -9.56 -6.82
C GLU A 47 -4.90 -8.59 -7.83
N ALA A 48 -5.69 -7.82 -8.57
CA ALA A 48 -5.14 -6.88 -9.55
C ALA A 48 -4.41 -5.74 -8.84
N SER A 49 -5.00 -5.20 -7.78
CA SER A 49 -4.36 -4.17 -6.97
C SER A 49 -3.12 -4.67 -6.24
N LEU A 50 -3.07 -5.94 -5.81
CA LEU A 50 -1.87 -6.52 -5.20
C LEU A 50 -0.68 -6.45 -6.18
N ARG A 51 -0.89 -6.80 -7.45
CA ARG A 51 0.15 -6.72 -8.49
C ARG A 51 0.64 -5.28 -8.67
N CYS A 52 -0.28 -4.32 -8.82
CA CYS A 52 0.07 -2.91 -8.97
C CYS A 52 0.80 -2.34 -7.75
N LEU A 53 0.43 -2.76 -6.53
CA LEU A 53 1.13 -2.36 -5.31
C LEU A 53 2.57 -2.87 -5.29
N LEU A 54 2.79 -4.15 -5.62
CA LEU A 54 4.13 -4.74 -5.65
C LEU A 54 5.03 -4.10 -6.70
N GLU A 55 4.52 -3.93 -7.93
CA GLU A 55 5.23 -3.25 -9.01
C GLU A 55 5.56 -1.80 -8.64
N GLY A 56 4.62 -1.12 -7.98
CA GLY A 56 4.81 0.25 -7.50
C GLY A 56 5.90 0.37 -6.43
N VAL A 57 5.93 -0.53 -5.44
CA VAL A 57 7.02 -0.59 -4.45
C VAL A 57 8.35 -0.87 -5.13
N GLU A 58 8.40 -1.86 -6.01
CA GLU A 58 9.64 -2.24 -6.70
C GLU A 58 10.20 -1.10 -7.56
N THR A 59 9.33 -0.38 -8.27
CA THR A 59 9.72 0.80 -9.05
C THR A 59 10.29 1.89 -8.14
N CYS A 60 9.65 2.16 -6.99
CA CYS A 60 10.15 3.13 -6.02
C CYS A 60 11.52 2.75 -5.45
N CYS A 61 11.81 1.45 -5.27
CA CYS A 61 13.09 0.97 -4.77
C CYS A 61 14.22 1.02 -5.82
N ARG A 62 13.90 0.88 -7.11
CA ARG A 62 14.90 0.85 -8.21
C ARG A 62 15.29 2.24 -8.70
N GLU A 63 14.35 3.18 -8.71
CA GLU A 63 14.60 4.53 -9.26
C GLU A 63 15.30 5.45 -8.25
N VAL A 64 16.61 5.65 -8.43
CA VAL A 64 17.46 6.52 -7.60
C VAL A 64 17.14 8.02 -7.81
N ASP A 65 16.47 8.35 -8.91
CA ASP A 65 16.25 9.74 -9.32
C ASP A 65 15.06 10.37 -8.61
N ASP A 66 15.13 11.64 -8.22
CA ASP A 66 14.09 12.38 -7.46
C ASP A 66 12.83 12.75 -8.29
N GLN A 67 12.65 12.11 -9.44
CA GLN A 67 11.52 12.33 -10.33
C GLN A 67 10.19 12.05 -9.61
N ARG A 68 9.17 12.87 -9.88
CA ARG A 68 7.83 12.61 -9.37
C ARG A 68 7.27 11.36 -10.06
N TRP A 69 7.13 10.27 -9.31
CA TRP A 69 6.52 9.05 -9.78
C TRP A 69 5.12 8.89 -9.18
N ALA A 70 4.14 8.55 -10.02
CA ALA A 70 2.79 8.21 -9.61
C ALA A 70 2.16 7.24 -10.61
N ILE A 71 1.43 6.25 -10.09
CA ILE A 71 0.58 5.35 -10.86
C ILE A 71 -0.84 5.40 -10.30
N GLU A 72 -1.82 5.26 -11.18
CA GLU A 72 -3.24 5.19 -10.84
C GLU A 72 -3.86 3.97 -11.53
N TRP A 73 -4.71 3.25 -10.82
CA TRP A 73 -5.44 2.11 -11.37
C TRP A 73 -6.83 1.97 -10.75
N LEU A 74 -7.67 1.16 -11.40
CA LEU A 74 -9.03 0.87 -10.96
C LEU A 74 -9.15 -0.61 -10.60
N GLU A 75 -9.84 -0.91 -9.50
CA GLU A 75 -10.24 -2.27 -9.18
C GLU A 75 -11.67 -2.25 -8.61
N GLY A 76 -12.59 -2.85 -9.36
CA GLY A 76 -14.02 -2.67 -9.13
C GLY A 76 -14.39 -1.19 -9.12
N ASN A 77 -15.02 -0.75 -8.04
CA ASN A 77 -15.51 0.61 -7.86
C ASN A 77 -14.56 1.49 -7.02
N ARG A 78 -13.27 1.15 -6.99
CA ARG A 78 -12.25 1.88 -6.22
C ARG A 78 -11.15 2.36 -7.15
N LYS A 79 -10.79 3.63 -6.99
CA LYS A 79 -9.61 4.22 -7.62
C LYS A 79 -8.45 4.22 -6.66
N PHE A 80 -7.38 3.54 -7.05
CA PHE A 80 -6.13 3.52 -6.32
C PHE A 80 -5.15 4.49 -6.96
N ARG A 81 -4.31 5.10 -6.13
CA ARG A 81 -3.19 5.91 -6.54
C ARG A 81 -2.02 5.64 -5.62
N MET A 82 -0.87 5.34 -6.19
CA MET A 82 0.39 5.19 -5.48
C MET A 82 1.37 6.21 -6.04
N GLU A 83 2.05 6.93 -5.15
CA GLU A 83 2.95 8.01 -5.58
C GLU A 83 4.08 8.22 -4.58
N ARG A 84 5.25 8.57 -5.11
CA ARG A 84 6.40 8.98 -4.32
C ARG A 84 6.29 10.46 -3.96
N ARG A 85 6.54 10.77 -2.70
CA ARG A 85 6.44 12.11 -2.13
C ARG A 85 7.68 12.39 -1.28
N LEU A 86 8.02 13.67 -1.14
CA LEU A 86 9.11 14.16 -0.30
C LEU A 86 8.57 15.25 0.62
N ASN A 87 8.92 15.19 1.90
CA ASN A 87 8.67 16.25 2.86
C ASN A 87 9.89 16.47 3.78
N LYS A 88 9.75 17.28 4.83
CA LYS A 88 10.84 17.56 5.79
C LYS A 88 11.35 16.33 6.56
N ALA A 89 10.54 15.28 6.68
CA ALA A 89 10.91 14.03 7.36
C ALA A 89 11.63 13.04 6.43
N GLY A 90 11.51 13.21 5.11
CA GLY A 90 12.14 12.36 4.12
C GLY A 90 11.21 11.97 2.97
N ARG A 91 11.66 11.01 2.17
CA ARG A 91 10.89 10.40 1.09
C ARG A 91 9.94 9.34 1.64
N PHE A 92 8.77 9.24 1.03
CA PHE A 92 7.75 8.25 1.38
C PHE A 92 6.87 7.93 0.18
N ILE A 93 6.28 6.74 0.21
CA ILE A 93 5.26 6.32 -0.74
C ILE A 93 3.89 6.53 -0.11
N LEU A 94 3.05 7.31 -0.77
CA LEU A 94 1.65 7.47 -0.41
C LEU A 94 0.81 6.53 -1.26
N CYS A 95 0.08 5.62 -0.64
CA CYS A 95 -0.97 4.85 -1.29
C CYS A 95 -2.33 5.40 -0.84
N SER A 96 -3.19 5.73 -1.79
CA SER A 96 -4.53 6.25 -1.52
C SER A 96 -5.59 5.51 -2.32
N VAL A 97 -6.74 5.32 -1.69
CA VAL A 97 -7.90 4.64 -2.27
C VAL A 97 -9.09 5.56 -2.14
N ARG A 98 -9.79 5.77 -3.24
CA ARG A 98 -11.05 6.50 -3.29
C ARG A 98 -12.17 5.56 -3.71
N ASP A 99 -13.23 5.49 -2.91
CA ASP A 99 -14.44 4.76 -3.28
C ASP A 99 -15.46 5.67 -3.99
N MET A 100 -16.59 5.09 -4.39
CA MET A 100 -17.69 5.78 -5.08
C MET A 100 -18.39 6.83 -4.22
N GLU A 101 -18.30 6.72 -2.89
CA GLU A 101 -18.82 7.70 -1.93
C GLU A 101 -17.81 8.85 -1.71
N ALA A 102 -16.75 8.90 -2.53
CA ALA A 102 -15.63 9.80 -2.43
C ALA A 102 -14.88 9.72 -1.09
N LYS A 103 -15.11 8.68 -0.27
CA LYS A 103 -14.32 8.44 0.94
C LYS A 103 -12.91 8.08 0.52
N ARG A 104 -11.96 8.66 1.22
CA ARG A 104 -10.53 8.51 0.93
C ARG A 104 -9.87 7.81 2.09
N TYR A 105 -9.20 6.70 1.78
CA TYR A 105 -8.34 5.97 2.69
C TYR A 105 -6.92 6.12 2.20
N SER A 106 -5.95 6.19 3.10
CA SER A 106 -4.55 6.25 2.72
C SER A 106 -3.66 5.61 3.74
N ILE A 107 -2.58 5.00 3.23
CA ILE A 107 -1.45 4.56 4.03
C ILE A 107 -0.16 5.19 3.52
N ILE A 108 0.78 5.42 4.42
CA ILE A 108 2.05 6.06 4.13
C ILE A 108 3.19 5.10 4.49
N PHE A 109 3.96 4.67 3.49
CA PHE A 109 5.18 3.90 3.70
C PHE A 109 6.39 4.85 3.68
N PRO A 110 7.06 5.10 4.82
CA PRO A 110 8.37 5.74 4.80
C PRO A 110 9.35 4.87 4.01
N GLU A 111 10.32 5.47 3.31
CA GLU A 111 11.42 4.70 2.70
C GLU A 111 12.38 4.12 3.76
N GLY A 112 12.31 4.64 4.98
CA GLY A 112 13.21 4.29 6.07
C GLY A 112 14.54 5.04 5.97
N LYS A 113 15.32 4.96 7.05
CA LYS A 113 16.72 5.36 7.05
C LYS A 113 17.51 4.07 6.87
N GLY A 114 18.21 3.93 5.74
CA GLY A 114 19.08 2.78 5.49
C GLY A 114 20.05 2.53 6.64
#